data_AF-A0A521HEZ8-F1
#
_entry.id   AF-A0A521HEZ8-F1
#
_cell.length_a   1.000
_cell.length_b   1.000
_cell.length_c   1.000
_cell.angle_alpha   90.00
_cell.angle_beta   90.00
_cell.angle_gamma   90.00
#
_symmetry.space_group_name_H-M   'P 1'
#
loop_
_entity.id
_entity.type
_entity.pdbx_description
1 polymer ?
#
loop_
_entity_poly.entity_id
_entity_poly.type
_entity_poly.pdbx_seq_one_letter_code
_entity_poly.pdbx_strand_id
1 'polypeptide(L)' 'MISSIASMSVNPLFLRHDLMIELGRLEMAMQDIRDTSALDPATAQIQQLETRRARINEALSRLPA' A
#
# COMPACT_ATOMS: atom_id res chain seq x y z
N MET A 1 21.04 28.22 -3.17
CA MET A 1 21.07 26.85 -3.73
C MET A 1 19.65 26.50 -4.16
N ILE A 2 19.44 26.41 -5.46
CA ILE A 2 18.15 26.08 -6.06
C ILE A 2 17.91 24.59 -5.83
N SER A 3 17.08 24.27 -4.84
CA SER A 3 16.55 22.91 -4.67
C SER A 3 15.70 22.61 -5.89
N SER A 4 16.34 21.99 -6.89
CA SER A 4 15.65 21.30 -7.96
C SER A 4 14.89 20.16 -7.29
N ILE A 5 13.68 20.46 -6.84
CA ILE A 5 12.66 19.45 -6.66
C ILE A 5 12.46 18.97 -8.09
N ALA A 6 13.22 17.93 -8.44
CA ALA A 6 13.03 17.17 -9.64
C ALA A 6 11.53 16.95 -9.69
N SER A 7 10.91 17.59 -10.67
CA SER A 7 9.54 17.31 -11.06
C SER A 7 9.65 15.89 -11.59
N MET A 8 9.70 14.91 -10.69
CA MET A 8 9.53 13.51 -11.01
C MET A 8 8.14 13.52 -11.59
N SER A 9 8.07 13.60 -12.92
CA SER A 9 6.86 13.32 -13.65
C SER A 9 6.51 11.90 -13.24
N VAL A 10 5.67 11.80 -12.21
CA VAL A 10 5.22 10.53 -11.67
C VAL A 10 4.43 9.91 -12.80
N ASN A 11 5.11 9.05 -13.58
CA ASN A 11 4.48 8.38 -14.68
C ASN A 11 3.35 7.56 -14.06
N PRO A 12 2.09 7.79 -14.44
CA PRO A 12 0.96 7.10 -13.81
C PRO A 12 1.07 5.58 -13.95
N LEU A 13 1.77 5.07 -14.96
CA LEU A 13 2.06 3.64 -15.13
C LEU A 13 3.05 3.12 -14.08
N PHE A 14 4.15 3.84 -13.83
CA PHE A 14 5.11 3.45 -12.79
C PHE A 14 4.45 3.55 -11.40
N LEU A 15 3.66 4.60 -11.15
CA LEU A 15 2.91 4.72 -9.91
C LEU A 15 1.89 3.58 -9.73
N ARG A 16 1.16 3.20 -10.78
CA ARG A 16 0.24 2.05 -10.74
C ARG A 16 0.99 0.76 -10.40
N HIS A 17 2.12 0.52 -11.06
CA HIS A 17 2.96 -0.65 -10.82
C HIS A 17 3.47 -0.70 -9.37
N ASP A 18 4.01 0.41 -8.87
CA ASP A 18 4.52 0.50 -7.50
C ASP A 18 3.41 0.27 -6.47
N LEU A 19 2.21 0.81 -6.70
CA LEU A 19 1.05 0.60 -5.85
C LEU A 19 0.55 -0.85 -5.88
N MET A 20 0.62 -1.52 -7.04
CA MET A 20 0.29 -2.95 -7.15
C MET A 20 1.29 -3.82 -6.37
N ILE A 21 2.59 -3.50 -6.44
CA ILE A 21 3.62 -4.19 -5.63
C ILE A 21 3.33 -4.00 -4.15
N GLU A 22 3.10 -2.75 -3.73
CA GLU A 22 2.84 -2.44 -2.33
C GLU A 22 1.56 -3.11 -1.82
N LEU A 23 0.52 -3.21 -2.66
CA LEU A 23 -0.71 -3.93 -2.34
C LEU A 23 -0.43 -5.41 -2.02
N GLY A 24 0.32 -6.10 -2.89
CA GLY A 24 0.67 -7.51 -2.67
C GLY A 24 1.52 -7.72 -1.41
N ARG A 25 2.45 -6.79 -1.11
CA ARG A 25 3.23 -6.82 0.14
C ARG A 25 2.34 -6.68 1.37
N LEU A 26 1.33 -5.82 1.29
CA LEU A 26 0.38 -5.60 2.36
C LEU A 26 -0.47 -6.84 2.64
N GLU A 27 -0.93 -7.51 1.58
CA GLU A 27 -1.69 -8.75 1.67
C GLU A 27 -0.87 -9.88 2.30
N MET A 28 0.39 -10.03 1.91
CA MET A 28 1.31 -10.98 2.55
C MET A 28 1.50 -10.68 4.04
N ALA A 29 1.75 -9.42 4.41
CA ALA A 29 1.92 -9.04 5.81
C ALA A 29 0.64 -9.28 6.65
N MET A 30 -0.55 -9.03 6.09
CA MET A 30 -1.81 -9.34 6.75
C MET A 30 -2.01 -10.84 6.95
N GLN A 31 -1.61 -11.66 5.95
CA GLN A 31 -1.68 -13.10 6.05
C GLN A 31 -0.72 -13.63 7.13
N ASP A 32 0.53 -13.15 7.16
CA ASP A 32 1.52 -13.53 8.18
C ASP A 32 1.04 -13.25 9.60
N ILE A 33 0.40 -12.09 9.82
CA ILE A 33 -0.15 -11.71 11.14
C ILE A 33 -1.31 -12.63 11.53
N ARG A 34 -2.20 -12.97 10.58
CA ARG A 34 -3.33 -13.89 10.81
C ARG A 34 -2.83 -15.30 11.14
N ASP A 35 -1.77 -15.75 10.49
CA ASP A 35 -1.18 -17.06 10.71
C ASP A 35 -0.39 -17.13 12.04
N THR A 36 0.17 -16.00 12.47
CA THR A 36 0.98 -15.90 13.70
C THR A 36 0.15 -15.61 14.95
N SER A 37 -0.97 -14.89 14.84
CA SER A 37 -1.69 -14.36 15.99
C SER A 37 -3.03 -15.05 16.26
N ALA A 38 -3.03 -15.94 17.26
CA ALA A 38 -4.24 -16.44 17.91
C ALA A 38 -4.75 -15.51 19.04
N LEU A 39 -4.18 -14.31 19.22
CA LEU A 39 -4.45 -13.44 20.37
C LEU A 39 -4.67 -11.97 19.96
N ASP A 40 -5.53 -11.30 20.73
CA ASP A 40 -6.11 -9.95 20.56
C ASP A 40 -5.23 -8.78 20.06
N PRO A 41 -3.93 -8.61 20.40
CA PRO A 41 -3.16 -7.43 19.96
C PRO A 41 -2.97 -7.34 18.43
N ALA A 42 -3.12 -8.43 17.70
CA ALA A 42 -3.04 -8.43 16.24
C ALA A 42 -4.22 -7.76 15.55
N THR A 43 -5.36 -7.66 16.21
CA THR A 43 -6.59 -7.11 15.63
C THR A 43 -6.41 -5.64 15.23
N ALA A 44 -5.77 -4.83 16.08
CA ALA A 44 -5.51 -3.43 15.79
C ALA A 44 -4.51 -3.25 14.62
N GLN A 45 -3.48 -4.10 14.55
CA GLN A 45 -2.48 -4.07 13.47
C GLN A 45 -3.09 -4.48 12.14
N ILE A 46 -3.92 -5.54 12.11
CA ILE A 46 -4.69 -5.95 10.93
C ILE A 46 -5.60 -4.81 10.46
N GLN A 47 -6.29 -4.12 11.38
CA GLN A 47 -7.20 -3.04 11.03
C GLN A 47 -6.49 -1.83 10.40
N GLN A 48 -5.28 -1.51 10.86
CA GLN A 48 -4.42 -0.49 10.24
C GLN A 48 -3.98 -0.90 8.83
N LEU A 49 -3.59 -2.16 8.64
CA LEU A 49 -3.21 -2.68 7.32
C LEU A 49 -4.42 -2.70 6.37
N GLU A 50 -5.59 -3.13 6.81
CA GLU A 50 -6.83 -3.08 6.03
C GLU A 50 -7.17 -1.64 5.57
N THR A 51 -7.03 -0.66 6.46
CA THR A 51 -7.21 0.76 6.11
C THR A 51 -6.22 1.21 5.03
N ARG A 52 -4.96 0.78 5.13
CA ARG A 52 -3.93 1.09 4.12
C ARG A 52 -4.23 0.39 2.79
N ARG A 53 -4.70 -0.87 2.81
CA ARG A 53 -5.15 -1.62 1.63
C ARG A 53 -6.29 -0.88 0.91
N ALA A 54 -7.27 -0.38 1.67
CA ALA A 54 -8.39 0.37 1.12
C ALA A 54 -7.93 1.65 0.39
N ARG A 55 -7.02 2.42 1.01
CA ARG A 55 -6.46 3.64 0.39
C ARG A 55 -5.68 3.36 -0.88
N ILE A 56 -4.88 2.27 -0.92
CA ILE A 56 -4.14 1.88 -2.11
C ILE A 56 -5.10 1.46 -3.23
N ASN A 57 -6.13 0.68 -2.93
CA ASN A 57 -7.15 0.31 -3.92
C ASN A 57 -7.88 1.53 -4.48
N GLU A 58 -8.23 2.49 -3.62
CA GLU A 58 -8.85 3.76 -4.03
C GLU A 58 -7.92 4.62 -4.91
N ALA A 59 -6.62 4.61 -4.63
CA ALA A 59 -5.62 5.25 -5.48
C ALA A 59 -5.51 4.55 -6.85
N LEU A 60 -5.45 3.22 -6.86
CA LEU A 60 -5.40 2.40 -8.09
C LEU A 60 -6.66 2.57 -8.95
N SER A 61 -7.84 2.73 -8.36
CA SER A 61 -9.09 2.96 -9.10
C SER A 61 -9.13 4.32 -9.82
N ARG A 62 -8.30 5.28 -9.38
CA ARG A 62 -8.15 6.60 -10.02
C ARG A 62 -7.05 6.64 -11.07
N LEU A 63 -6.19 5.62 -11.14
CA LEU A 63 -5.10 5.56 -12.11
C LEU A 63 -5.56 4.84 -13.39
N PRO A 64 -5.10 5.30 -14.57
CA PRO A 64 -5.36 4.62 -15.82
C PRO A 64 -4.82 3.18 -15.78
N ALA A 65 -5.50 2.26 -16.47
CA ALA A 65 -5.10 0.86 -16.59
C ALA A 65 -4.05 0.66 -17.69
#